data_AF-A0A9X3J0X7-F1
#
_entry.id   AF-A0A9X3J0X7-F1
#
_cell.length_a   1.000
_cell.length_b   1.000
_cell.length_c   1.000
_cell.angle_alpha   90.00
_cell.angle_beta   90.00
_cell.angle_gamma   90.00
#
_symmetry.space_group_name_H-M   'P 1'
#
loop_
_entity.id
_entity.type
_entity.pdbx_description
1 polymer ?
#
loop_
_entity_poly.entity_id
_entity_poly.type
_entity_poly.pdbx_seq_one_letter_code
_entity_poly.pdbx_strand_id
1 'polypeptide(L)'
;MVVDGDPDWGSSSCDAQCPMPCPVPGYPCSYTPTTCDTTIGAGTVFPAGDDAPNKPCPIDGDRRYMIKGQTNLDDAFACVAQVGSNGRDWIGEALTAAVLPGLNKPGSCNEGFLRDDALLMVTLISNTFDYGPKPLGSKGSPGDWAAAVLQAKHDDAESVVMFSILSAGEPECDPDDRTCQLVKMFPHHLLADREEPDYGPFFEQATDLVEVACADFVPPG
;
A
#
# COMPACT_ATOMS: atom_id res chain seq x y z
N MET A 1 -0.92 7.08 2.95
CA MET A 1 -0.57 6.84 1.52
C MET A 1 -1.20 5.53 1.13
N VAL A 2 -1.71 5.39 -0.09
CA VAL A 2 -2.14 4.09 -0.65
C VAL A 2 -1.21 3.77 -1.81
N VAL A 3 -0.79 2.52 -1.94
CA VAL A 3 0.10 2.04 -2.99
C VAL A 3 -0.54 0.81 -3.62
N ASP A 4 -0.50 0.71 -4.95
CA ASP A 4 -0.99 -0.46 -5.66
C ASP A 4 0.08 -1.57 -5.78
N GLY A 5 -0.36 -2.82 -5.72
CA GLY A 5 0.46 -4.04 -5.79
C GLY A 5 0.87 -4.43 -7.21
N ASP A 6 0.90 -3.48 -8.14
CA ASP A 6 1.13 -3.69 -9.57
C ASP A 6 2.08 -2.61 -10.12
N PRO A 7 2.95 -2.93 -11.10
CA PRO A 7 3.86 -1.95 -11.69
C PRO A 7 3.22 -1.13 -12.82
N ASP A 8 2.07 -1.55 -13.32
CA ASP A 8 1.37 -0.90 -14.42
C ASP A 8 0.35 0.10 -13.85
N TRP A 9 0.00 1.09 -14.67
CA TRP A 9 -1.09 2.01 -14.35
C TRP A 9 -2.30 1.63 -15.18
N GLY A 10 -3.48 1.62 -14.58
CA GLY A 10 -4.73 1.42 -15.30
C GLY A 10 -4.94 -0.02 -15.73
N SER A 11 -5.43 -0.19 -16.96
CA SER A 11 -5.67 -1.48 -17.59
C SER A 11 -4.92 -1.53 -18.91
N SER A 12 -3.91 -2.37 -19.00
CA SER A 12 -3.13 -2.58 -20.23
C SER A 12 -4.00 -2.89 -21.46
N SER A 13 -5.13 -3.57 -21.23
CA SER A 13 -6.12 -3.86 -22.27
C SER A 13 -6.87 -2.62 -22.76
N CYS A 14 -7.15 -1.67 -21.88
CA CYS A 14 -7.72 -0.37 -22.24
C CYS A 14 -6.67 0.53 -22.89
N ASP A 15 -5.46 0.60 -22.32
CA ASP A 15 -4.38 1.44 -22.85
C ASP A 15 -4.07 1.11 -24.31
N ALA A 16 -4.08 -0.19 -24.65
CA ALA A 16 -3.89 -0.65 -26.03
C ALA A 16 -5.05 -0.29 -26.97
N GLN A 17 -6.27 -0.06 -26.45
CA GLN A 17 -7.44 0.33 -27.22
C GLN A 17 -7.54 1.84 -27.42
N CYS A 18 -6.99 2.63 -26.49
CA CYS A 18 -7.05 4.08 -26.57
C CYS A 18 -6.43 4.58 -27.90
N PRO A 19 -7.04 5.58 -28.57
CA PRO A 19 -8.14 6.43 -28.08
C PRO A 19 -9.56 5.89 -28.36
N MET A 20 -9.71 4.66 -28.86
CA MET A 20 -11.04 4.07 -29.00
C MET A 20 -11.67 3.84 -27.62
N PRO A 21 -13.01 3.91 -27.49
CA PRO A 21 -13.66 3.70 -26.20
C PRO A 21 -13.32 2.32 -25.62
N CYS A 22 -12.69 2.29 -24.45
CA CYS A 22 -12.51 1.07 -23.69
C CYS A 22 -13.87 0.60 -23.11
N PRO A 23 -14.14 -0.71 -23.01
CA PRO A 23 -15.32 -1.22 -22.32
C PRO A 23 -15.41 -0.84 -20.84
N VAL A 24 -14.29 -0.53 -20.19
CA VAL A 24 -14.23 -0.08 -18.79
C VAL A 24 -14.88 1.32 -18.68
N PRO A 25 -15.99 1.47 -17.92
CA PRO A 25 -16.71 2.73 -17.85
C PRO A 25 -15.86 3.87 -17.30
N GLY A 26 -15.82 4.97 -18.05
CA GLY A 26 -15.09 6.17 -17.64
C GLY A 26 -13.57 6.08 -17.76
N TYR A 27 -13.03 4.99 -18.34
CA TYR A 27 -11.58 4.82 -18.46
C TYR A 27 -10.93 6.03 -19.14
N PRO A 28 -9.90 6.64 -18.51
CA PRO A 28 -9.37 7.93 -18.91
C PRO A 28 -8.37 7.84 -20.08
N CYS A 29 -8.83 7.47 -21.29
CA CYS A 29 -7.98 7.31 -22.49
C CYS A 29 -7.20 8.58 -22.91
N SER A 30 -7.58 9.76 -22.42
CA SER A 30 -6.87 11.02 -22.69
C SER A 30 -5.79 11.33 -21.66
N TYR A 31 -5.73 10.61 -20.54
CA TYR A 31 -4.70 10.79 -19.53
C TYR A 31 -3.40 10.14 -19.99
N THR A 32 -2.28 10.83 -19.74
CA THR A 32 -0.94 10.27 -19.94
C THR A 32 -0.33 10.06 -18.55
N PRO A 33 -0.13 8.80 -18.12
CA PRO A 33 0.47 8.50 -16.84
C PRO A 33 1.83 9.17 -16.68
N THR A 34 2.04 9.76 -15.51
CA THR A 34 3.35 10.29 -15.12
C THR A 34 4.29 9.13 -14.78
N THR A 35 5.59 9.40 -14.68
CA THR A 35 6.55 8.40 -14.19
C THR A 35 6.16 7.83 -12.83
N CYS A 36 5.60 8.64 -11.93
CA CYS A 36 5.15 8.18 -10.62
C CYS A 36 3.90 7.30 -10.68
N ASP A 37 3.04 7.47 -11.70
CA ASP A 37 1.86 6.62 -11.85
C ASP A 37 2.23 5.20 -12.26
N THR A 38 3.33 5.03 -12.99
CA THR A 38 3.84 3.72 -13.45
C THR A 38 5.05 3.24 -12.63
N THR A 39 5.21 3.73 -11.40
CA THR A 39 6.29 3.32 -10.50
C THR A 39 5.70 2.58 -9.31
N ILE A 40 5.94 1.27 -9.24
CA ILE A 40 5.56 0.45 -8.08
C ILE A 40 6.10 1.06 -6.79
N GLY A 41 5.28 1.10 -5.74
CA GLY A 41 5.64 1.76 -4.48
C GLY A 41 5.28 3.25 -4.40
N ALA A 42 5.00 3.92 -5.51
CA ALA A 42 4.56 5.31 -5.50
C ALA A 42 3.09 5.41 -5.03
N GLY A 43 2.75 6.45 -4.27
CA GLY A 43 1.39 6.63 -3.78
C GLY A 43 0.37 6.81 -4.92
N THR A 44 -0.83 6.26 -4.81
CA THR A 44 -1.88 6.39 -5.83
C THR A 44 -2.54 7.77 -5.76
N VAL A 45 -2.68 8.45 -6.91
CA VAL A 45 -3.42 9.72 -7.04
C VAL A 45 -4.49 9.70 -8.14
N PHE A 46 -4.41 8.73 -9.05
CA PHE A 46 -5.38 8.53 -10.13
C PHE A 46 -5.53 7.03 -10.38
N PRO A 47 -6.31 6.31 -9.56
CA PRO A 47 -6.62 4.92 -9.84
C PRO A 47 -7.51 4.79 -11.07
N ALA A 48 -7.18 3.83 -11.92
CA ALA A 48 -7.84 3.58 -13.20
C ALA A 48 -7.95 2.07 -13.45
N GLY A 49 -8.96 1.66 -14.21
CA GLY A 49 -9.29 0.26 -14.45
C GLY A 49 -10.71 -0.12 -14.03
N ASP A 50 -11.00 -1.41 -14.11
CA ASP A 50 -12.20 -2.03 -13.56
C ASP A 50 -12.29 -1.78 -12.06
N ASP A 51 -13.50 -1.49 -11.60
CA ASP A 51 -13.83 -1.15 -10.21
C ASP A 51 -13.05 0.03 -9.61
N ALA A 52 -12.25 0.76 -10.40
CA ALA A 52 -11.59 1.99 -10.00
C ALA A 52 -12.50 3.20 -10.24
N PRO A 53 -12.29 4.33 -9.55
CA PRO A 53 -13.08 5.54 -9.77
C PRO A 53 -12.80 6.20 -11.14
N ASN A 54 -11.73 5.79 -11.85
CA ASN A 54 -11.35 6.27 -13.17
C ASN A 54 -11.28 7.81 -13.27
N LYS A 55 -10.81 8.45 -12.19
CA LYS A 55 -10.65 9.90 -12.09
C LYS A 55 -9.49 10.26 -11.14
N PRO A 56 -8.92 11.48 -11.26
CA PRO A 56 -7.99 11.99 -10.26
C PRO A 56 -8.64 12.09 -8.88
N CYS A 57 -7.91 11.72 -7.85
CA CYS A 57 -8.33 11.83 -6.46
C CYS A 57 -7.89 13.17 -5.84
N PRO A 58 -8.72 13.78 -4.97
CA PRO A 58 -8.50 15.14 -4.48
C PRO A 58 -7.51 15.18 -3.30
N ILE A 59 -6.25 14.77 -3.50
CA ILE A 59 -5.21 14.91 -2.47
C ILE A 59 -4.66 16.35 -2.49
N ASP A 60 -4.55 16.96 -1.31
CA ASP A 60 -4.08 18.34 -1.17
C ASP A 60 -2.57 18.47 -1.36
N GLY A 61 -2.15 19.61 -1.94
CA GLY A 61 -0.76 20.04 -1.95
C GLY A 61 0.16 19.28 -2.91
N ASP A 62 -0.38 18.75 -4.01
CA ASP A 62 0.35 18.02 -5.06
C ASP A 62 1.16 16.82 -4.51
N ARG A 63 0.68 16.22 -3.42
CA ARG A 63 1.28 15.03 -2.79
C ARG A 63 0.64 13.75 -3.32
N ARG A 64 1.34 12.64 -3.11
CA ARG A 64 0.82 11.28 -3.34
C ARG A 64 0.34 10.60 -2.04
N TYR A 65 0.10 11.40 -1.00
CA TYR A 65 -0.39 10.96 0.30
C TYR A 65 -1.11 12.11 1.03
N MET A 66 -2.07 11.75 1.86
CA MET A 66 -2.84 12.70 2.68
C MET A 66 -2.07 13.04 3.96
N ILE A 67 -2.27 14.26 4.45
CA ILE A 67 -1.72 14.75 5.72
C ILE A 67 -2.84 15.27 6.62
N LYS A 68 -2.52 15.53 7.89
CA LYS A 68 -3.45 16.18 8.82
C LYS A 68 -3.94 17.51 8.22
N GLY A 69 -5.26 17.66 8.13
CA GLY A 69 -5.90 18.84 7.51
C GLY A 69 -6.30 18.66 6.05
N GLN A 70 -6.13 17.47 5.46
CA GLN A 70 -6.67 17.12 4.13
C GLN A 70 -8.15 17.53 4.01
N THR A 71 -8.46 18.26 2.95
CA THR A 71 -9.83 18.62 2.56
C THR A 71 -10.61 17.37 2.19
N ASN A 72 -11.79 17.18 2.79
CA ASN A 72 -12.66 16.02 2.56
C ASN A 72 -11.89 14.69 2.64
N LEU A 73 -11.20 14.45 3.78
CA LEU A 73 -10.36 13.28 3.99
C LEU A 73 -11.05 11.96 3.61
N ASP A 74 -12.32 11.78 3.98
CA ASP A 74 -13.07 10.57 3.70
C ASP A 74 -13.21 10.31 2.19
N ASP A 75 -13.56 11.33 1.41
CA ASP A 75 -13.68 11.24 -0.05
C ASP A 75 -12.31 11.04 -0.72
N ALA A 76 -11.28 11.72 -0.22
CA ALA A 76 -9.91 11.59 -0.74
C ALA A 76 -9.38 10.17 -0.52
N PHE A 77 -9.54 9.64 0.70
CA PHE A 77 -9.12 8.29 1.04
C PHE A 77 -9.93 7.24 0.27
N ALA A 78 -11.26 7.34 0.25
CA ALA A 78 -12.12 6.41 -0.49
C ALA A 78 -11.75 6.36 -1.97
N CYS A 79 -11.41 7.50 -2.58
CA CYS A 79 -10.97 7.56 -3.97
C CYS A 79 -9.65 6.80 -4.18
N VAL A 80 -8.62 7.07 -3.38
CA VAL A 80 -7.30 6.41 -3.59
C VAL A 80 -7.25 4.97 -3.11
N ALA A 81 -8.07 4.60 -2.14
CA ALA A 81 -8.18 3.23 -1.63
C ALA A 81 -8.87 2.30 -2.62
N GLN A 82 -9.73 2.84 -3.51
CA GLN A 82 -10.37 2.10 -4.58
C GLN A 82 -9.41 1.95 -5.78
N VAL A 83 -8.33 1.18 -5.59
CA VAL A 83 -7.27 1.00 -6.59
C VAL A 83 -7.72 0.27 -7.87
N GLY A 84 -8.81 -0.50 -7.79
CA GLY A 84 -9.39 -1.27 -8.89
C GLY A 84 -9.13 -2.77 -8.77
N SER A 85 -9.49 -3.53 -9.82
CA SER A 85 -9.41 -5.00 -9.84
C SER A 85 -8.53 -5.57 -10.96
N ASN A 86 -7.86 -4.73 -11.75
CA ASN A 86 -6.96 -5.18 -12.84
C ASN A 86 -5.50 -5.43 -12.40
N GLY A 87 -5.13 -5.09 -11.17
CA GLY A 87 -3.76 -5.17 -10.67
C GLY A 87 -3.29 -6.58 -10.30
N ARG A 88 -2.21 -6.62 -9.53
CA ARG A 88 -1.56 -7.84 -9.04
C ARG A 88 -1.43 -7.82 -7.52
N ASP A 89 -1.08 -8.96 -6.97
CA ASP A 89 -0.81 -9.22 -5.57
C ASP A 89 0.67 -9.01 -5.20
N TRP A 90 1.41 -8.13 -5.91
CA TRP A 90 2.84 -7.90 -5.65
C TRP A 90 3.07 -6.96 -4.46
N ILE A 91 2.37 -7.24 -3.37
CA ILE A 91 2.29 -6.43 -2.16
C ILE A 91 3.66 -6.28 -1.51
N GLY A 92 4.46 -7.36 -1.45
CA GLY A 92 5.79 -7.31 -0.83
C GLY A 92 6.78 -6.39 -1.55
N GLU A 93 6.78 -6.42 -2.88
CA GLU A 93 7.60 -5.55 -3.71
C GLU A 93 7.11 -4.11 -3.67
N ALA A 94 5.79 -3.89 -3.69
CA ALA A 94 5.20 -2.56 -3.57
C ALA A 94 5.51 -1.90 -2.23
N LEU A 95 5.36 -2.63 -1.11
CA LEU A 95 5.76 -2.16 0.21
C LEU A 95 7.25 -1.82 0.26
N THR A 96 8.10 -2.74 -0.22
CA THR A 96 9.55 -2.53 -0.23
C THR A 96 9.90 -1.26 -1.02
N ALA A 97 9.35 -1.10 -2.22
CA ALA A 97 9.60 0.09 -3.03
C ALA A 97 9.12 1.38 -2.33
N ALA A 98 7.94 1.34 -1.71
CA ALA A 98 7.34 2.49 -1.03
C ALA A 98 8.17 3.05 0.12
N VAL A 99 8.95 2.21 0.82
CA VAL A 99 9.79 2.61 1.95
C VAL A 99 11.24 2.92 1.56
N LEU A 100 11.65 2.64 0.32
CA LEU A 100 13.03 2.89 -0.12
C LEU A 100 13.32 4.40 -0.24
N PRO A 101 14.57 4.83 0.03
CA PRO A 101 14.99 6.23 -0.12
C PRO A 101 14.78 6.79 -1.54
N GLY A 102 14.80 5.91 -2.55
CA GLY A 102 14.57 6.26 -3.95
C GLY A 102 13.23 6.95 -4.20
N LEU A 103 12.18 6.57 -3.46
CA LEU A 103 10.85 7.18 -3.58
C LEU A 103 10.59 8.28 -2.54
N ASN A 104 11.29 8.31 -1.42
CA ASN A 104 11.00 9.23 -0.31
C ASN A 104 11.90 10.48 -0.25
N LYS A 105 13.01 10.51 -0.97
CA LYS A 105 13.92 11.67 -1.02
C LYS A 105 13.28 12.91 -1.70
N PRO A 106 13.86 14.11 -1.51
CA PRO A 106 13.39 15.32 -2.19
C PRO A 106 13.33 15.15 -3.73
N GLY A 107 12.21 15.55 -4.33
CA GLY A 107 11.89 15.45 -5.75
C GLY A 107 11.41 14.07 -6.22
N SER A 108 11.30 13.07 -5.33
CA SER A 108 10.76 11.76 -5.66
C SER A 108 9.25 11.65 -5.39
N CYS A 109 8.64 10.58 -5.89
CA CYS A 109 7.18 10.41 -5.90
C CYS A 109 6.50 10.49 -4.52
N ASN A 110 7.17 9.99 -3.47
CA ASN A 110 6.66 9.96 -2.09
C ASN A 110 7.41 10.93 -1.19
N GLU A 111 7.96 12.02 -1.74
CA GLU A 111 8.74 13.00 -0.98
C GLU A 111 8.05 13.38 0.34
N GLY A 112 8.75 13.16 1.45
CA GLY A 112 8.30 13.54 2.78
C GLY A 112 7.19 12.69 3.38
N PHE A 113 6.84 11.54 2.78
CA PHE A 113 5.93 10.57 3.38
C PHE A 113 6.61 9.85 4.56
N LEU A 114 7.72 9.17 4.28
CA LEU A 114 8.48 8.43 5.30
C LEU A 114 9.29 9.41 6.15
N ARG A 115 8.88 9.56 7.40
CA ARG A 115 9.52 10.44 8.39
C ARG A 115 10.28 9.63 9.42
N ASP A 116 11.43 10.14 9.82
CA ASP A 116 12.24 9.54 10.87
C ASP A 116 11.55 9.67 12.24
N ASP A 117 10.93 10.82 12.50
CA ASP A 117 10.30 11.20 13.77
C ASP A 117 8.84 10.74 13.95
N ALA A 118 8.42 9.72 13.20
CA ALA A 118 7.08 9.16 13.27
C ALA A 118 7.09 7.64 13.17
N LEU A 119 6.13 6.97 13.81
CA LEU A 119 5.86 5.55 13.58
C LEU A 119 5.48 5.28 12.11
N LEU A 120 5.72 4.06 11.65
CA LEU A 120 5.20 3.56 10.38
C LEU A 120 4.13 2.50 10.63
N MET A 121 2.88 2.86 10.34
CA MET A 121 1.79 1.88 10.25
C MET A 121 1.65 1.43 8.79
N VAL A 122 1.71 0.13 8.57
CA VAL A 122 1.51 -0.51 7.27
C VAL A 122 0.24 -1.33 7.33
N THR A 123 -0.67 -1.11 6.38
CA THR A 123 -1.87 -1.94 6.22
C THR A 123 -1.81 -2.67 4.88
N LEU A 124 -1.79 -4.01 4.91
CA LEU A 124 -1.81 -4.85 3.73
C LEU A 124 -3.23 -5.36 3.49
N ILE A 125 -3.78 -5.10 2.30
CA ILE A 125 -5.13 -5.53 1.94
C ILE A 125 -5.04 -6.19 0.57
N SER A 126 -5.58 -7.41 0.46
CA SER A 126 -5.67 -8.12 -0.80
C SER A 126 -6.72 -9.22 -0.71
N ASN A 127 -7.34 -9.55 -1.83
CA ASN A 127 -8.24 -10.70 -1.93
C ASN A 127 -7.50 -12.04 -2.00
N THR A 128 -6.17 -12.00 -2.11
CA THR A 128 -5.26 -13.13 -2.16
C THR A 128 -3.91 -12.79 -1.49
N PHE A 129 -2.98 -13.73 -1.43
CA PHE A 129 -1.64 -13.54 -0.90
C PHE A 129 -0.60 -13.49 -2.02
N ASP A 130 0.56 -12.88 -1.72
CA ASP A 130 1.69 -12.80 -2.65
C ASP A 130 2.27 -14.20 -2.95
N TYR A 131 1.90 -14.76 -4.12
CA TYR A 131 2.07 -16.19 -4.43
C TYR A 131 3.52 -16.71 -4.54
N GLY A 132 4.54 -15.86 -4.57
CA GLY A 132 5.92 -16.32 -4.75
C GLY A 132 6.80 -15.41 -5.60
N PRO A 133 7.99 -15.86 -6.03
CA PRO A 133 8.88 -15.01 -6.79
C PRO A 133 8.29 -14.64 -8.16
N LYS A 134 8.94 -13.67 -8.82
CA LYS A 134 8.68 -13.36 -10.23
C LYS A 134 8.69 -14.62 -11.10
N PRO A 135 7.82 -14.71 -12.13
CA PRO A 135 6.95 -13.65 -12.63
C PRO A 135 5.56 -13.58 -11.99
N LEU A 136 5.23 -14.48 -11.05
CA LEU A 136 3.86 -14.59 -10.53
C LEU A 136 3.61 -13.71 -9.31
N GLY A 137 4.60 -13.50 -8.44
CA GLY A 137 4.48 -12.56 -7.30
C GLY A 137 5.62 -11.55 -7.22
N SER A 138 5.91 -11.10 -6.00
CA SER A 138 6.91 -10.07 -5.74
C SER A 138 8.35 -10.55 -5.83
N LYS A 139 9.24 -9.65 -6.25
CA LYS A 139 10.69 -9.80 -6.05
C LYS A 139 11.03 -9.76 -4.56
N GLY A 140 12.02 -10.56 -4.14
CA GLY A 140 12.47 -10.67 -2.75
C GLY A 140 11.73 -11.79 -2.02
N SER A 141 11.89 -11.86 -0.71
CA SER A 141 11.27 -12.77 0.27
C SER A 141 10.60 -11.97 1.39
N PRO A 142 9.71 -12.55 2.22
CA PRO A 142 9.18 -11.88 3.41
C PRO A 142 10.27 -11.27 4.29
N GLY A 143 11.39 -11.98 4.47
CA GLY A 143 12.54 -11.47 5.21
C GLY A 143 13.22 -10.28 4.55
N ASP A 144 13.35 -10.26 3.20
CA ASP A 144 13.90 -9.10 2.49
C ASP A 144 12.99 -7.87 2.63
N TRP A 145 11.67 -8.06 2.59
CA TRP A 145 10.69 -6.98 2.75
C TRP A 145 10.67 -6.44 4.18
N ALA A 146 10.70 -7.33 5.18
CA ALA A 146 10.82 -6.95 6.58
C ALA A 146 12.08 -6.15 6.83
N ALA A 147 13.23 -6.60 6.30
CA ALA A 147 14.50 -5.88 6.42
C ALA A 147 14.43 -4.49 5.79
N ALA A 148 13.75 -4.32 4.65
CA ALA A 148 13.58 -3.01 4.03
C ALA A 148 12.74 -2.05 4.90
N VAL A 149 11.66 -2.55 5.53
CA VAL A 149 10.81 -1.77 6.44
C VAL A 149 11.56 -1.41 7.73
N LEU A 150 12.30 -2.37 8.31
CA LEU A 150 13.13 -2.13 9.49
C LEU A 150 14.22 -1.11 9.19
N GLN A 151 14.94 -1.26 8.09
CA GLN A 151 15.98 -0.30 7.68
C GLN A 151 15.39 1.10 7.47
N ALA A 152 14.19 1.20 6.90
CA ALA A 152 13.48 2.47 6.73
C ALA A 152 13.13 3.14 8.07
N LYS A 153 13.15 2.38 9.16
CA LYS A 153 12.87 2.83 10.54
C LYS A 153 14.04 2.59 11.48
N HIS A 154 15.28 2.73 10.99
CA HIS A 154 16.51 2.67 11.81
C HIS A 154 16.70 1.36 12.57
N ASP A 155 16.23 0.25 11.98
CA ASP A 155 16.21 -1.09 12.54
C ASP A 155 15.42 -1.21 13.86
N ASP A 156 14.50 -0.26 14.11
CA ASP A 156 13.60 -0.25 15.26
C ASP A 156 12.24 -0.89 14.91
N ALA A 157 12.11 -2.17 15.26
CA ALA A 157 10.90 -2.95 15.03
C ALA A 157 9.69 -2.47 15.86
N GLU A 158 9.92 -1.84 17.02
CA GLU A 158 8.84 -1.31 17.88
C GLU A 158 8.22 -0.04 17.27
N SER A 159 8.94 0.62 16.34
CA SER A 159 8.43 1.79 15.64
C SER A 159 7.51 1.47 14.44
N VAL A 160 7.23 0.19 14.20
CA VAL A 160 6.44 -0.31 13.06
C VAL A 160 5.23 -1.08 13.55
N VAL A 161 4.05 -0.75 13.02
CA VAL A 161 2.81 -1.50 13.23
C VAL A 161 2.37 -2.12 11.92
N MET A 162 2.25 -3.45 11.89
CA MET A 162 1.80 -4.20 10.71
C MET A 162 0.36 -4.69 10.89
N PHE A 163 -0.55 -4.20 10.07
CA PHE A 163 -1.93 -4.69 10.01
C PHE A 163 -2.17 -5.35 8.66
N SER A 164 -2.87 -6.48 8.61
CA SER A 164 -3.33 -7.03 7.34
C SER A 164 -4.76 -7.53 7.37
N ILE A 165 -5.46 -7.31 6.27
CA ILE A 165 -6.78 -7.87 5.96
C ILE A 165 -6.57 -8.82 4.77
N LEU A 166 -6.32 -10.09 5.08
CA LEU A 166 -5.88 -11.12 4.14
C LEU A 166 -6.50 -12.47 4.55
N SER A 167 -5.96 -13.61 4.09
CA SER A 167 -6.31 -14.89 4.74
C SER A 167 -5.81 -14.84 6.18
N ALA A 168 -6.68 -14.98 7.18
CA ALA A 168 -6.21 -15.05 8.56
C ALA A 168 -5.44 -16.37 8.72
N GLY A 169 -4.12 -16.27 8.93
CA GLY A 169 -3.22 -17.42 9.05
C GLY A 169 -3.43 -18.20 10.34
N GLU A 170 -4.54 -18.92 10.45
CA GLU A 170 -4.97 -19.60 11.67
C GLU A 170 -4.89 -21.14 11.56
N PRO A 171 -4.18 -21.84 12.48
CA PRO A 171 -3.38 -21.30 13.59
C PRO A 171 -1.98 -20.78 13.18
N GLU A 172 -1.56 -21.06 11.94
CA GLU A 172 -0.32 -20.57 11.34
C GLU A 172 -0.61 -20.04 9.95
N CYS A 173 0.23 -19.13 9.45
CA CYS A 173 0.16 -18.71 8.05
C CYS A 173 0.21 -19.92 7.13
N ASP A 174 -0.57 -19.88 6.05
CA ASP A 174 -0.33 -20.80 4.94
C ASP A 174 1.16 -20.67 4.52
N PRO A 175 1.89 -21.78 4.30
CA PRO A 175 3.28 -21.74 3.87
C PRO A 175 3.52 -20.94 2.58
N ASP A 176 2.49 -20.78 1.74
CA ASP A 176 2.54 -19.98 0.52
C ASP A 176 2.08 -18.53 0.74
N ASP A 177 1.47 -18.20 1.89
CA ASP A 177 1.07 -16.83 2.25
C ASP A 177 2.27 -16.03 2.80
N ARG A 178 3.04 -15.51 1.85
CA ARG A 178 4.23 -14.69 2.09
C ARG A 178 3.91 -13.34 2.75
N THR A 179 2.70 -12.84 2.57
CA THR A 179 2.21 -11.59 3.19
C THR A 179 1.91 -11.79 4.68
N CYS A 180 1.24 -12.88 5.06
CA CYS A 180 1.04 -13.26 6.45
C CYS A 180 2.39 -13.51 7.15
N GLN A 181 3.30 -14.23 6.48
CA GLN A 181 4.65 -14.47 7.00
C GLN A 181 5.39 -13.17 7.33
N LEU A 182 5.34 -12.18 6.43
CA LEU A 182 5.91 -10.85 6.65
C LEU A 182 5.32 -10.16 7.89
N VAL A 183 3.98 -10.12 7.99
CA VAL A 183 3.28 -9.40 9.06
C VAL A 183 3.66 -9.96 10.44
N LYS A 184 3.73 -11.30 10.59
CA LYS A 184 4.15 -11.96 11.84
C LYS A 184 5.62 -11.72 12.23
N MET A 185 6.44 -11.09 11.38
CA MET A 185 7.84 -10.74 11.72
C MET A 185 7.96 -9.51 12.61
N PHE A 186 6.89 -8.73 12.79
CA PHE A 186 6.90 -7.49 13.57
C PHE A 186 6.25 -7.68 14.94
N PRO A 187 6.75 -7.03 16.01
CA PRO A 187 6.22 -7.20 17.37
C PRO A 187 4.79 -6.65 17.49
N HIS A 188 4.51 -5.51 16.87
CA HIS A 188 3.17 -4.94 16.79
C HIS A 188 2.52 -5.37 15.47
N HIS A 189 1.78 -6.47 15.51
CA HIS A 189 1.04 -6.93 14.34
C HIS A 189 -0.39 -7.38 14.66
N LEU A 190 -1.26 -7.26 13.64
CA LEU A 190 -2.62 -7.76 13.67
C LEU A 190 -2.96 -8.40 12.31
N LEU A 191 -3.59 -9.57 12.36
CA LEU A 191 -4.15 -10.26 11.21
C LEU A 191 -5.68 -10.24 11.33
N ALA A 192 -6.36 -9.78 10.27
CA ALA A 192 -7.81 -9.88 10.11
C ALA A 192 -8.12 -10.71 8.87
N ASP A 193 -9.22 -11.46 8.91
CA ASP A 193 -9.66 -12.24 7.76
C ASP A 193 -10.39 -11.35 6.75
N ARG A 194 -10.03 -11.47 5.46
CA ARG A 194 -10.69 -10.79 4.33
C ARG A 194 -12.12 -11.25 4.08
N GLU A 195 -12.57 -12.33 4.73
CA GLU A 195 -13.95 -12.81 4.67
C GLU A 195 -14.81 -12.22 5.79
N GLU A 196 -14.22 -11.42 6.70
CA GLU A 196 -14.99 -10.69 7.71
C GLU A 196 -15.96 -9.70 7.06
N PRO A 197 -17.21 -9.62 7.53
CA PRO A 197 -18.23 -8.75 6.96
C PRO A 197 -18.01 -7.27 7.31
N ASP A 198 -17.19 -6.99 8.33
CA ASP A 198 -16.87 -5.65 8.80
C ASP A 198 -15.42 -5.60 9.32
N TYR A 199 -14.61 -4.72 8.72
CA TYR A 199 -13.21 -4.52 9.12
C TYR A 199 -13.04 -3.43 10.18
N GLY A 200 -14.08 -2.64 10.47
CA GLY A 200 -14.02 -1.54 11.43
C GLY A 200 -13.40 -1.93 12.78
N PRO A 201 -13.87 -3.00 13.44
CA PRO A 201 -13.31 -3.45 14.72
C PRO A 201 -11.82 -3.83 14.66
N PHE A 202 -11.30 -4.26 13.50
CA PHE A 202 -9.89 -4.59 13.34
C PHE A 202 -9.03 -3.33 13.12
N PHE A 203 -9.57 -2.31 12.46
CA PHE A 203 -8.92 -1.00 12.41
C PHE A 203 -8.85 -0.32 13.79
N GLU A 204 -9.86 -0.49 14.63
CA GLU A 204 -9.83 -0.05 16.03
C GLU A 204 -8.69 -0.74 16.79
N GLN A 205 -8.61 -2.07 16.73
CA GLN A 205 -7.52 -2.84 17.36
C GLN A 205 -6.13 -2.48 16.81
N ALA A 206 -6.00 -2.26 15.51
CA ALA A 206 -4.75 -1.80 14.91
C ALA A 206 -4.36 -0.40 15.41
N THR A 207 -5.34 0.47 15.68
CA THR A 207 -5.12 1.78 16.28
C THR A 207 -4.64 1.65 17.73
N ASP A 208 -5.20 0.72 18.51
CA ASP A 208 -4.73 0.45 19.88
C ASP A 208 -3.24 0.02 19.89
N LEU A 209 -2.81 -0.79 18.89
CA LEU A 209 -1.39 -1.14 18.73
C LEU A 209 -0.51 0.08 18.43
N VAL A 210 -1.01 1.04 17.65
CA VAL A 210 -0.31 2.31 17.40
C VAL A 210 -0.17 3.12 18.70
N GLU A 211 -1.17 3.12 19.58
CA GLU A 211 -1.07 3.80 20.88
C GLU A 211 0.00 3.16 21.77
N VAL A 212 0.08 1.83 21.79
CA VAL A 212 1.13 1.08 22.50
C VAL A 212 2.51 1.44 21.95
N ALA A 213 2.71 1.33 20.63
CA ALA A 213 3.98 1.68 19.99
C ALA A 213 4.38 3.15 20.25
N CYS A 214 3.40 4.07 20.23
CA CYS A 214 3.64 5.49 20.51
C CYS A 214 4.14 5.74 21.94
N ALA A 215 3.70 4.96 22.92
CA ALA A 215 4.05 5.18 24.32
C ALA A 215 5.55 4.97 24.58
N ASP A 216 6.16 4.04 23.84
CA ASP A 216 7.58 3.68 23.97
C ASP A 216 8.46 4.30 22.86
N PHE A 217 7.85 4.94 21.85
CA PHE A 217 8.57 5.52 20.71
C PHE A 217 9.45 6.70 21.11
N VAL A 218 10.74 6.59 20.81
CA VAL A 218 11.71 7.67 20.92
C VAL A 218 12.17 8.06 19.52
N PRO A 219 11.82 9.26 19.03
CA PRO A 219 12.28 9.72 17.72
C PRO A 219 13.81 9.67 17.62
N PRO A 220 14.37 9.19 16.49
CA PRO A 220 15.80 9.32 16.22
C PRO A 220 16.17 10.81 16.18
N GLY A 221 17.31 11.14 16.81
CA GLY A 221 17.80 12.51 16.98
C GLY A 221 18.47 13.11 15.74
#